data_AF-A0A368KEH5-F1
#
_entry.id   AF-A0A368KEH5-F1
#
_cell.length_a   1.000
_cell.length_b   1.000
_cell.length_c   1.000
_cell.angle_alpha   90.00
_cell.angle_beta   90.00
_cell.angle_gamma   90.00
#
_symmetry.space_group_name_H-M   'P 1'
#
loop_
_entity.id
_entity.type
_entity.pdbx_description
1 polymer ?
#
loop_
_entity_poly.entity_id
_entity_poly.type
_entity_poly.pdbx_seq_one_letter_code
_entity_poly.pdbx_strand_id
1 'polypeptide(L)'
;MSRVSDTRQRTREAAAQLVAGAKRPHEITVDQIYAVIQQGSRTTINDELKQWKDERTKADALGADLPAAVADAMRALWVVAVEQGEVVFAEQRSTLEAAVADAEQQHATVTQARDDALATSTTLTEQCETLRQQITTLQTRVEFEATAKNQALQDGQALQQKLIALQTDTAEQIERIRQAQTDQAEEFQAVIASRDAAFQVERDTANERLEAAQARMLQEIDTAREGQRRAEQQMVKTRERLERQQASLAELRTEAGHHRRELAERDTRLGALAAAVADRDRMAIELAAARGQLEGLGTAMQSLETRAITAESRISTLLDERKSPATPRKKQGKK
;
A
#
# COMPACT_ATOMS: atom_id res chain seq x y z
N MET A 1 100.74 -26.24 70.61
CA MET A 1 101.51 -26.52 71.86
C MET A 1 102.98 -26.22 71.59
N SER A 2 103.58 -25.17 72.15
CA SER A 2 104.92 -24.70 71.73
C SER A 2 105.93 -24.43 72.87
N ARG A 3 105.68 -24.95 74.08
CA ARG A 3 106.46 -24.58 75.28
C ARG A 3 107.76 -25.36 75.51
N VAL A 4 107.95 -26.54 74.91
CA VAL A 4 109.12 -27.41 75.18
C VAL A 4 110.32 -27.08 74.29
N SER A 5 110.09 -26.76 73.01
CA SER A 5 111.15 -26.33 72.08
C SER A 5 111.75 -24.99 72.50
N ASP A 6 110.88 -24.06 72.90
CA ASP A 6 111.21 -22.71 73.33
C ASP A 6 112.17 -22.71 74.55
N THR A 7 111.92 -23.55 75.56
CA THR A 7 112.82 -23.67 76.74
C THR A 7 114.22 -24.18 76.39
N ARG A 8 114.35 -25.18 75.51
CA ARG A 8 115.67 -25.73 75.11
C ARG A 8 116.46 -24.72 74.29
N GLN A 9 115.80 -24.07 73.34
CA GLN A 9 116.42 -23.03 72.52
C GLN A 9 116.86 -21.83 73.37
N ARG A 10 115.98 -21.29 74.24
CA ARG A 10 116.35 -20.22 75.18
C ARG A 10 117.46 -20.62 76.15
N THR A 11 117.55 -21.89 76.55
CA THR A 11 118.67 -22.40 77.36
C THR A 11 120.00 -22.27 76.64
N ARG A 12 120.06 -22.66 75.36
CA ARG A 12 121.26 -22.48 74.51
C ARG A 12 121.59 -21.00 74.27
N GLU A 13 120.58 -20.18 73.99
CA GLU A 13 120.74 -18.73 73.78
C GLU A 13 121.25 -18.02 75.04
N ALA A 14 120.68 -18.31 76.21
CA ALA A 14 121.15 -17.77 77.49
C ALA A 14 122.57 -18.24 77.83
N ALA A 15 122.92 -19.49 77.55
CA ALA A 15 124.29 -19.99 77.73
C ALA A 15 125.29 -19.27 76.83
N ALA A 16 124.94 -19.04 75.56
CA ALA A 16 125.75 -18.27 74.62
C ALA A 16 125.91 -16.81 75.04
N GLN A 17 124.82 -16.15 75.46
CA GLN A 17 124.85 -14.77 75.99
C GLN A 17 125.75 -14.64 77.24
N LEU A 18 125.70 -15.62 78.15
CA LEU A 18 126.57 -15.63 79.34
C LEU A 18 128.06 -15.79 78.99
N VAL A 19 128.40 -16.56 77.94
CA VAL A 19 129.79 -16.62 77.43
C VAL A 19 130.21 -15.33 76.72
N ALA A 20 129.32 -14.73 75.93
CA ALA A 20 129.56 -13.42 75.33
C ALA A 20 129.79 -12.33 76.39
N GLY A 21 129.14 -12.43 77.55
CA GLY A 21 129.40 -11.65 78.76
C GLY A 21 130.67 -12.04 79.54
N ALA A 22 131.65 -12.66 78.88
CA ALA A 22 132.97 -13.05 79.40
C ALA A 22 133.03 -14.16 80.47
N LYS A 23 131.96 -14.94 80.70
CA LYS A 23 132.05 -16.17 81.51
C LYS A 23 132.62 -17.34 80.72
N ARG A 24 133.35 -18.24 81.37
CA ARG A 24 133.85 -19.47 80.71
C ARG A 24 132.74 -20.53 80.65
N PRO A 25 132.69 -21.39 79.61
CA PRO A 25 131.63 -22.41 79.49
C PRO A 25 131.48 -23.34 80.71
N HIS A 26 132.57 -23.65 81.42
CA HIS A 26 132.52 -24.47 82.63
C HIS A 26 131.88 -23.75 83.84
N GLU A 27 131.98 -22.42 83.93
CA GLU A 27 131.49 -21.60 85.05
C GLU A 27 129.97 -21.36 85.03
N ILE A 28 129.31 -21.62 83.90
CA ILE A 28 127.86 -21.48 83.75
C ILE A 28 127.15 -22.61 84.48
N THR A 29 126.29 -22.27 85.44
CA THR A 29 125.49 -23.24 86.20
C THR A 29 124.01 -23.20 85.80
N VAL A 30 123.27 -24.26 86.14
CA VAL A 30 121.82 -24.38 85.90
C VAL A 30 121.05 -23.21 86.50
N ASP A 31 121.39 -22.79 87.72
CA ASP A 31 120.72 -21.65 88.37
C ASP A 31 121.07 -20.29 87.72
N GLN A 32 122.25 -20.14 87.10
CA GLN A 32 122.56 -18.93 86.32
C GLN A 32 121.71 -18.88 85.04
N ILE A 33 121.51 -20.00 84.35
CA ILE A 33 120.58 -20.07 83.21
C ILE A 33 119.14 -19.82 83.68
N TYR A 34 118.72 -20.47 84.77
CA TYR A 34 117.39 -20.32 85.34
C TYR A 34 117.10 -18.86 85.75
N ALA A 35 118.09 -18.12 86.24
CA ALA A 35 117.95 -16.69 86.55
C ALA A 35 117.69 -15.83 85.30
N VAL A 36 118.24 -16.21 84.14
CA VAL A 36 118.07 -15.50 82.85
C VAL A 36 116.73 -15.86 82.20
N ILE A 37 116.40 -17.16 82.08
CA ILE A 37 115.21 -17.59 81.31
C ILE A 37 113.94 -17.73 82.16
N GLN A 38 114.08 -17.94 83.48
CA GLN A 38 113.00 -18.07 84.49
C GLN A 38 111.86 -19.05 84.12
N GLN A 39 112.14 -20.00 83.22
CA GLN A 39 111.18 -20.88 82.58
C GLN A 39 111.81 -22.27 82.35
N GLY A 40 111.03 -23.33 82.55
CA GLY A 40 111.47 -24.72 82.33
C GLY A 40 111.81 -25.47 83.61
N SER A 41 112.04 -26.78 83.50
CA SER A 41 112.53 -27.58 84.64
C SER A 41 114.04 -27.51 84.73
N ARG A 42 114.58 -27.50 85.96
CA ARG A 42 116.03 -27.56 86.21
C ARG A 42 116.71 -28.76 85.55
N THR A 43 116.01 -29.90 85.44
CA THR A 43 116.51 -31.09 84.72
C THR A 43 116.67 -30.83 83.22
N THR A 44 115.64 -30.32 82.54
CA THR A 44 115.70 -29.99 81.10
C THR A 44 116.80 -28.98 80.82
N ILE A 45 116.97 -27.97 81.69
CA ILE A 45 118.03 -26.97 81.56
C ILE A 45 119.40 -27.61 81.77
N ASN A 46 119.56 -28.51 82.74
CA ASN A 46 120.83 -29.20 83.00
C ASN A 46 121.26 -30.10 81.85
N ASP A 47 120.33 -30.89 81.31
CA ASP A 47 120.60 -31.82 80.21
C ASP A 47 120.98 -31.05 78.93
N GLU A 48 120.23 -30.00 78.60
CA GLU A 48 120.50 -29.15 77.43
C GLU A 48 121.78 -28.31 77.61
N LEU A 49 122.05 -27.79 78.82
CA LEU A 49 123.29 -27.07 79.12
C LEU A 49 124.51 -28.01 79.06
N LYS A 50 124.38 -29.26 79.52
CA LYS A 50 125.44 -30.26 79.40
C LYS A 50 125.71 -30.58 77.93
N GLN A 51 124.67 -30.87 77.15
CA GLN A 51 124.80 -31.10 75.72
C GLN A 51 125.44 -29.90 75.00
N TRP A 52 125.00 -28.67 75.32
CA TRP A 52 125.58 -27.45 74.75
C TRP A 52 127.05 -27.26 75.14
N LYS A 53 127.46 -27.58 76.38
CA LYS A 53 128.88 -27.56 76.80
C LYS A 53 129.71 -28.63 76.09
N ASP A 54 129.16 -29.82 75.86
CA ASP A 54 129.83 -30.91 75.15
C ASP A 54 129.98 -30.56 73.64
N GLU A 55 128.95 -30.00 73.02
CA GLU A 55 128.98 -29.44 71.66
C GLU A 55 130.00 -28.30 71.55
N ARG A 56 130.01 -27.38 72.54
CA ARG A 56 130.96 -26.26 72.57
C ARG A 56 132.40 -26.70 72.75
N THR A 57 132.66 -27.67 73.63
CA THR A 57 134.01 -28.21 73.87
C THR A 57 134.56 -28.92 72.62
N LYS A 58 133.70 -29.63 71.87
CA LYS A 58 134.07 -30.22 70.58
C LYS A 58 134.39 -29.14 69.53
N ALA A 59 133.59 -28.08 69.47
CA ALA A 59 133.83 -26.96 68.56
C ALA A 59 135.11 -26.17 68.90
N ASP A 60 135.37 -25.92 70.19
CA ASP A 60 136.58 -25.23 70.67
C ASP A 60 137.83 -26.09 70.44
N ALA A 61 137.76 -27.42 70.58
CA ALA A 61 138.85 -28.35 70.25
C ALA A 61 139.13 -28.37 68.73
N LEU A 62 138.09 -28.49 67.89
CA LEU A 62 138.22 -28.40 66.43
C LEU A 62 138.80 -27.05 65.97
N GLY A 63 138.54 -25.97 66.71
CA GLY A 63 139.15 -24.65 66.47
C GLY A 63 140.59 -24.52 66.95
N ALA A 64 141.00 -25.27 67.97
CA ALA A 64 142.35 -25.26 68.52
C ALA A 64 143.34 -26.12 67.73
N ASP A 65 142.88 -27.25 67.17
CA ASP A 65 143.69 -28.16 66.36
C ASP A 65 143.87 -27.69 64.90
N LEU A 66 143.11 -26.68 64.47
CA LEU A 66 143.15 -26.15 63.10
C LEU A 66 144.15 -24.98 62.99
N PRO A 67 145.15 -25.03 62.09
CA PRO A 67 146.08 -23.92 61.87
C PRO A 67 145.31 -22.64 61.49
N ALA A 68 145.70 -21.49 62.06
CA ALA A 68 144.97 -20.23 61.89
C ALA A 68 144.69 -19.88 60.41
N ALA A 69 145.68 -20.06 59.52
CA ALA A 69 145.51 -19.84 58.09
C ALA A 69 144.43 -20.72 57.43
N VAL A 70 144.22 -21.94 57.92
CA VAL A 70 143.15 -22.84 57.45
C VAL A 70 141.80 -22.42 58.03
N ALA A 71 141.75 -22.02 59.30
CA ALA A 71 140.55 -21.48 59.94
C ALA A 71 140.08 -20.16 59.29
N ASP A 72 141.02 -19.31 58.85
CA ASP A 72 140.75 -18.08 58.11
C ASP A 72 140.30 -18.37 56.67
N ALA A 73 140.95 -19.31 55.98
CA ALA A 73 140.54 -19.74 54.64
C ALA A 73 139.13 -20.37 54.62
N MET A 74 138.78 -21.20 55.62
CA MET A 74 137.44 -21.77 55.75
C MET A 74 136.39 -20.69 56.03
N ARG A 75 136.71 -19.69 56.87
CA ARG A 75 135.82 -18.55 57.12
C ARG A 75 135.63 -17.69 55.87
N ALA A 76 136.70 -17.40 55.12
CA ALA A 76 136.64 -16.67 53.87
C ALA A 76 135.80 -17.41 52.81
N LEU A 77 136.00 -18.73 52.66
CA LEU A 77 135.21 -19.57 51.76
C LEU A 77 133.73 -19.61 52.15
N TRP A 78 133.42 -19.68 53.45
CA TRP A 78 132.05 -19.63 53.96
C TRP A 78 131.38 -18.28 53.67
N VAL A 79 132.07 -17.16 53.91
CA VAL A 79 131.56 -15.82 53.59
C VAL A 79 131.24 -15.71 52.09
N VAL A 80 132.18 -16.09 51.21
CA VAL A 80 131.95 -16.08 49.76
C VAL A 80 130.79 -17.00 49.34
N ALA A 81 130.65 -18.17 49.97
CA ALA A 81 129.55 -19.08 49.68
C ALA A 81 128.17 -18.54 50.12
N VAL A 82 128.11 -17.83 51.25
CA VAL A 82 126.90 -17.14 51.72
C VAL A 82 126.58 -15.95 50.81
N GLU A 83 127.55 -15.11 50.49
CA GLU A 83 127.37 -13.95 49.57
C GLU A 83 126.83 -14.40 48.20
N GLN A 84 127.41 -15.46 47.61
CA GLN A 84 126.92 -16.02 46.34
C GLN A 84 125.53 -16.66 46.48
N GLY A 85 125.25 -17.33 47.61
CA GLY A 85 123.94 -17.88 47.92
C GLY A 85 122.86 -16.80 48.06
N GLU A 86 123.17 -15.68 48.71
CA GLU A 86 122.28 -14.53 48.85
C GLU A 86 122.00 -13.84 47.52
N VAL A 87 123.00 -13.69 46.64
CA VAL A 87 122.81 -13.15 45.29
C VAL A 87 121.87 -14.03 44.47
N VAL A 88 122.14 -15.34 44.37
CA VAL A 88 121.30 -16.28 43.61
C VAL A 88 119.89 -16.37 44.20
N PHE A 89 119.76 -16.34 45.54
CA PHE A 89 118.46 -16.33 46.20
C PHE A 89 117.68 -15.04 45.93
N ALA A 90 118.35 -13.87 45.91
CA ALA A 90 117.72 -12.60 45.58
C ALA A 90 117.25 -12.55 44.12
N GLU A 91 118.03 -13.09 43.17
CA GLU A 91 117.64 -13.23 41.76
C GLU A 91 116.44 -14.16 41.59
N GLN A 92 116.46 -15.34 42.23
CA GLN A 92 115.32 -16.28 42.18
C GLN A 92 114.07 -15.70 42.85
N ARG A 93 114.22 -14.99 43.97
CA ARG A 93 113.11 -14.31 44.63
C ARG A 93 112.53 -13.21 43.73
N SER A 94 113.37 -12.36 43.14
CA SER A 94 112.91 -11.28 42.26
C SER A 94 112.23 -11.79 40.99
N THR A 95 112.73 -12.89 40.40
CA THR A 95 112.09 -13.51 39.22
C THR A 95 110.76 -14.18 39.56
N LEU A 96 110.64 -14.81 40.73
CA LEU A 96 109.35 -15.34 41.22
C LEU A 96 108.36 -14.22 41.58
N GLU A 97 108.80 -13.15 42.23
CA GLU A 97 107.96 -11.98 42.53
C GLU A 97 107.42 -11.32 41.26
N ALA A 98 108.26 -11.18 40.23
CA ALA A 98 107.83 -10.70 38.91
C ALA A 98 106.83 -11.67 38.23
N ALA A 99 107.10 -12.98 38.24
CA ALA A 99 106.21 -13.97 37.64
C ALA A 99 104.84 -14.06 38.34
N VAL A 100 104.79 -13.84 39.66
CA VAL A 100 103.52 -13.73 40.40
C VAL A 100 102.78 -12.45 40.01
N ALA A 101 103.45 -11.30 39.94
CA ALA A 101 102.83 -10.04 39.52
C ALA A 101 102.25 -10.13 38.08
N ASP A 102 102.98 -10.73 37.15
CA ASP A 102 102.51 -10.98 35.78
C ASP A 102 101.29 -11.91 35.77
N ALA A 103 101.30 -12.99 36.57
CA ALA A 103 100.19 -13.92 36.69
C ALA A 103 98.94 -13.28 37.34
N GLU A 104 99.12 -12.43 38.34
CA GLU A 104 98.03 -11.67 38.96
C GLU A 104 97.41 -10.67 37.98
N GLN A 105 98.23 -9.98 37.18
CA GLN A 105 97.75 -9.06 36.14
C GLN A 105 97.02 -9.81 35.00
N GLN A 106 97.52 -10.98 34.59
CA GLN A 106 96.82 -11.85 33.63
C GLN A 106 95.49 -12.37 34.20
N HIS A 107 95.47 -12.79 35.47
CA HIS A 107 94.24 -13.23 36.12
C HIS A 107 93.22 -12.09 36.23
N ALA A 108 93.65 -10.88 36.59
CA ALA A 108 92.78 -9.71 36.66
C ALA A 108 92.15 -9.36 35.30
N THR A 109 92.96 -9.32 34.24
CA THR A 109 92.47 -9.01 32.88
C THR A 109 91.53 -10.09 32.33
N VAL A 110 91.82 -11.38 32.56
CA VAL A 110 90.91 -12.49 32.19
C VAL A 110 89.61 -12.46 33.00
N THR A 111 89.68 -12.12 34.30
CA THR A 111 88.50 -11.98 35.17
C THR A 111 87.61 -10.85 34.68
N GLN A 112 88.18 -9.69 34.37
CA GLN A 112 87.43 -8.56 33.82
C GLN A 112 86.78 -8.91 32.47
N ALA A 113 87.53 -9.51 31.53
CA ALA A 113 86.99 -9.91 30.24
C ALA A 113 85.87 -10.97 30.35
N ARG A 114 85.96 -11.88 31.33
CA ARG A 114 84.87 -12.82 31.66
C ARG A 114 83.64 -12.09 32.16
N ASP A 115 83.80 -11.12 33.06
CA ASP A 115 82.68 -10.42 33.69
C ASP A 115 81.97 -9.49 32.68
N ASP A 116 82.72 -8.84 31.80
CA ASP A 116 82.18 -8.09 30.64
C ASP A 116 81.43 -9.02 29.66
N ALA A 117 81.95 -10.22 29.39
CA ALA A 117 81.29 -11.23 28.55
C ALA A 117 80.00 -11.79 29.20
N LEU A 118 79.98 -11.95 30.53
CA LEU A 118 78.79 -12.35 31.26
C LEU A 118 77.72 -11.24 31.25
N ALA A 119 78.11 -9.99 31.51
CA ALA A 119 77.19 -8.84 31.47
C ALA A 119 76.56 -8.62 30.09
N THR A 120 77.34 -8.76 29.02
CA THR A 120 76.81 -8.71 27.65
C THR A 120 75.90 -9.90 27.33
N SER A 121 76.22 -11.11 27.82
CA SER A 121 75.38 -12.29 27.65
C SER A 121 74.04 -12.18 28.39
N THR A 122 74.00 -11.61 29.60
CA THR A 122 72.74 -11.39 30.33
C THR A 122 71.87 -10.36 29.62
N THR A 123 72.45 -9.22 29.22
CA THR A 123 71.71 -8.18 28.47
C THR A 123 71.14 -8.70 27.14
N LEU A 124 71.90 -9.50 26.38
CA LEU A 124 71.38 -10.12 25.15
C LEU A 124 70.26 -11.13 25.42
N THR A 125 70.31 -11.84 26.56
CA THR A 125 69.25 -12.78 26.96
C THR A 125 67.96 -12.03 27.30
N GLU A 126 68.03 -10.98 28.12
CA GLU A 126 66.90 -10.09 28.46
C GLU A 126 66.27 -9.45 27.21
N GLN A 127 67.10 -9.02 26.26
CA GLN A 127 66.63 -8.51 24.96
C GLN A 127 65.91 -9.59 24.14
N CYS A 128 66.45 -10.82 24.09
CA CYS A 128 65.80 -11.95 23.41
C CYS A 128 64.46 -12.32 24.04
N GLU A 129 64.35 -12.29 25.37
CA GLU A 129 63.10 -12.54 26.08
C GLU A 129 62.07 -11.43 25.84
N THR A 130 62.50 -10.17 25.87
CA THR A 130 61.65 -9.00 25.55
C THR A 130 61.12 -9.10 24.12
N LEU A 131 61.97 -9.41 23.14
CA LEU A 131 61.57 -9.59 21.75
C LEU A 131 60.61 -10.79 21.57
N ARG A 132 60.82 -11.90 22.29
CA ARG A 132 59.87 -13.04 22.29
C ARG A 132 58.50 -12.63 22.81
N GLN A 133 58.44 -11.89 23.93
CA GLN A 133 57.18 -11.38 24.49
C GLN A 133 56.46 -10.41 23.53
N GLN A 134 57.21 -9.54 22.84
CA GLN A 134 56.66 -8.67 21.79
C GLN A 134 56.11 -9.47 20.61
N ILE A 135 56.83 -10.49 20.14
CA ILE A 135 56.37 -11.38 19.06
C ILE A 135 55.07 -12.09 19.46
N THR A 136 54.98 -12.67 20.66
CA THR A 136 53.74 -13.33 21.11
C THR A 136 52.57 -12.35 21.27
N THR A 137 52.85 -11.11 21.67
CA THR A 137 51.82 -10.05 21.78
C THR A 137 51.32 -9.60 20.40
N LEU A 138 52.22 -9.51 19.41
CA LEU A 138 51.85 -9.20 18.03
C LEU A 138 51.11 -10.37 17.37
N GLN A 139 51.49 -11.62 17.63
CA GLN A 139 50.80 -12.81 17.12
C GLN A 139 49.35 -12.87 17.62
N THR A 140 49.12 -12.77 18.93
CA THR A 140 47.77 -12.78 19.50
C THR A 140 46.92 -11.61 19.01
N ARG A 141 47.52 -10.43 18.82
CA ARG A 141 46.84 -9.28 18.19
C ARG A 141 46.46 -9.54 16.73
N VAL A 142 47.34 -10.14 15.92
CA VAL A 142 47.05 -10.48 14.52
C VAL A 142 45.96 -11.55 14.43
N GLU A 143 45.95 -12.55 15.31
CA GLU A 143 44.88 -13.55 15.39
C GLU A 143 43.53 -12.91 15.78
N PHE A 144 43.52 -11.98 16.74
CA PHE A 144 42.34 -11.22 17.12
C PHE A 144 41.83 -10.33 15.96
N GLU A 145 42.69 -9.58 15.30
CA GLU A 145 42.31 -8.74 14.16
C GLU A 145 41.84 -9.59 12.96
N ALA A 146 42.43 -10.76 12.72
CA ALA A 146 42.00 -11.70 11.68
C ALA A 146 40.62 -12.32 11.98
N THR A 147 40.36 -12.73 13.23
CA THR A 147 39.05 -13.26 13.63
C THR A 147 37.97 -12.18 13.58
N ALA A 148 38.25 -10.97 14.06
CA ALA A 148 37.35 -9.82 13.96
C ALA A 148 37.04 -9.44 12.50
N LYS A 149 38.03 -9.45 11.61
CA LYS A 149 37.85 -9.22 10.17
C LYS A 149 36.99 -10.32 9.53
N ASN A 150 37.21 -11.58 9.87
CA ASN A 150 36.42 -12.69 9.36
C ASN A 150 34.96 -12.61 9.81
N GLN A 151 34.70 -12.24 11.06
CA GLN A 151 33.34 -11.98 11.57
C GLN A 151 32.68 -10.83 10.79
N ALA A 152 33.36 -9.69 10.64
CA ALA A 152 32.82 -8.54 9.91
C ALA A 152 32.52 -8.87 8.43
N LEU A 153 33.31 -9.75 7.80
CA LEU A 153 33.03 -10.26 6.45
C LEU A 153 31.79 -11.16 6.40
N GLN A 154 31.61 -12.05 7.38
CA GLN A 154 30.42 -12.89 7.49
C GLN A 154 29.15 -12.05 7.75
N ASP A 155 29.23 -11.07 8.64
CA ASP A 155 28.13 -10.14 8.93
C ASP A 155 27.78 -9.31 7.69
N GLY A 156 28.79 -8.84 6.94
CA GLY A 156 28.62 -8.15 5.66
C GLY A 156 27.95 -9.01 4.59
N GLN A 157 28.34 -10.28 4.45
CA GLN A 157 27.70 -11.24 3.55
C GLN A 157 26.25 -11.52 3.96
N ALA A 158 25.97 -11.68 5.26
CA ALA A 158 24.62 -11.90 5.77
C ALA A 158 23.72 -10.66 5.55
N LEU A 159 24.24 -9.45 5.71
CA LEU A 159 23.54 -8.20 5.38
C LEU A 159 23.27 -8.07 3.88
N GLN A 160 24.24 -8.43 3.02
CA GLN A 160 24.07 -8.44 1.57
C GLN A 160 22.97 -9.42 1.12
N GLN A 161 22.94 -10.62 1.70
CA GLN A 161 21.88 -11.61 1.44
C GLN A 161 20.50 -11.09 1.88
N LYS A 162 20.39 -10.48 3.06
CA LYS A 162 19.15 -9.85 3.54
C LYS A 162 18.68 -8.70 2.63
N LEU A 163 19.61 -7.89 2.12
CA LEU A 163 19.31 -6.80 1.19
C LEU A 163 18.77 -7.34 -0.14
N ILE A 164 19.41 -8.37 -0.71
CA ILE A 164 18.93 -9.04 -1.94
C ILE A 164 17.54 -9.65 -1.72
N ALA A 165 17.31 -10.34 -0.59
CA ALA A 165 16.01 -10.91 -0.25
C ALA A 165 14.91 -9.84 -0.13
N LEU A 166 15.21 -8.70 0.52
CA LEU A 166 14.29 -7.57 0.62
C LEU A 166 14.00 -6.93 -0.75
N GLN A 167 15.02 -6.83 -1.63
CA GLN A 167 14.84 -6.35 -3.00
C GLN A 167 13.96 -7.27 -3.84
N THR A 168 14.05 -8.59 -3.67
CA THR A 168 13.16 -9.55 -4.35
C THR A 168 11.74 -9.48 -3.81
N ASP A 169 11.53 -9.50 -2.49
CA ASP A 169 10.20 -9.38 -1.87
C ASP A 169 9.51 -8.04 -2.24
N THR A 170 10.24 -6.92 -2.20
CA THR A 170 9.68 -5.63 -2.63
C THR A 170 9.37 -5.57 -4.13
N ALA A 171 10.18 -6.19 -4.99
CA ALA A 171 9.87 -6.30 -6.41
C ALA A 171 8.63 -7.17 -6.67
N GLU A 172 8.49 -8.30 -5.97
CA GLU A 172 7.30 -9.14 -6.02
C GLU A 172 6.05 -8.42 -5.51
N GLN A 173 6.15 -7.64 -4.43
CA GLN A 173 5.04 -6.83 -3.91
C GLN A 173 4.61 -5.75 -4.91
N ILE A 174 5.55 -5.05 -5.55
CA ILE A 174 5.25 -4.08 -6.61
C ILE A 174 4.53 -4.75 -7.78
N GLU A 175 4.97 -5.94 -8.18
CA GLU A 175 4.36 -6.64 -9.31
C GLU A 175 2.96 -7.19 -8.98
N ARG A 176 2.74 -7.71 -7.77
CA ARG A 176 1.39 -8.07 -7.28
C ARG A 176 0.45 -6.86 -7.23
N ILE A 177 0.94 -5.69 -6.81
CA ILE A 177 0.15 -4.45 -6.81
C ILE A 177 -0.18 -4.01 -8.24
N ARG A 178 0.76 -4.10 -9.17
CA ARG A 178 0.52 -3.78 -10.60
C ARG A 178 -0.52 -4.70 -11.21
N GLN A 179 -0.40 -6.01 -11.00
CA GLN A 179 -1.37 -7.00 -11.48
C GLN A 179 -2.77 -6.68 -10.94
N ALA A 180 -2.93 -6.51 -9.63
CA ALA A 180 -4.21 -6.13 -9.04
C ALA A 180 -4.77 -4.78 -9.56
N GLN A 181 -3.91 -3.80 -9.88
CA GLN A 181 -4.33 -2.55 -10.51
C GLN A 181 -4.75 -2.73 -11.97
N THR A 182 -4.07 -3.61 -12.73
CA THR A 182 -4.43 -3.95 -14.10
C THR A 182 -5.77 -4.69 -14.13
N ASP A 183 -5.94 -5.72 -13.29
CA ASP A 183 -7.19 -6.49 -13.16
C ASP A 183 -8.37 -5.56 -12.82
N GLN A 184 -8.20 -4.63 -11.86
CA GLN A 184 -9.21 -3.62 -11.52
C GLN A 184 -9.50 -2.66 -12.70
N ALA A 185 -8.47 -2.23 -13.43
CA ALA A 185 -8.66 -1.36 -14.59
C ALA A 185 -9.40 -2.07 -15.74
N GLU A 186 -9.13 -3.35 -15.96
CA GLU A 186 -9.85 -4.19 -16.93
C GLU A 186 -11.30 -4.42 -16.49
N GLU A 187 -11.56 -4.70 -15.20
CA GLU A 187 -12.91 -4.82 -14.64
C GLU A 187 -13.71 -3.51 -14.82
N PHE A 188 -13.13 -2.35 -14.47
CA PHE A 188 -13.78 -1.05 -14.68
C PHE A 188 -14.05 -0.78 -16.17
N GLN A 189 -13.13 -1.11 -17.07
CA GLN A 189 -13.35 -0.97 -18.51
C GLN A 189 -14.46 -1.90 -19.01
N ALA A 190 -14.51 -3.15 -18.55
CA ALA A 190 -15.58 -4.10 -18.89
C ALA A 190 -16.96 -3.63 -18.40
N VAL A 191 -17.03 -3.11 -17.16
CA VAL A 191 -18.26 -2.52 -16.61
C VAL A 191 -18.71 -1.31 -17.43
N ILE A 192 -17.81 -0.37 -17.75
CA ILE A 192 -18.13 0.78 -18.61
C ILE A 192 -18.62 0.31 -19.99
N ALA A 193 -17.91 -0.61 -20.65
CA ALA A 193 -18.29 -1.13 -21.96
C ALA A 193 -19.67 -1.83 -21.93
N SER A 194 -19.97 -2.61 -20.89
CA SER A 194 -21.29 -3.25 -20.72
C SER A 194 -22.42 -2.24 -20.53
N ARG A 195 -22.17 -1.18 -19.75
CA ARG A 195 -23.13 -0.12 -19.47
C ARG A 195 -23.39 0.72 -20.72
N ASP A 196 -22.34 1.06 -21.45
CA ASP A 196 -22.44 1.86 -22.68
C ASP A 196 -23.12 1.04 -23.79
N ALA A 197 -22.86 -0.27 -23.88
CA ALA A 197 -23.61 -1.17 -24.76
C ALA A 197 -25.11 -1.25 -24.37
N ALA A 198 -25.44 -1.37 -23.08
CA ALA A 198 -26.82 -1.35 -22.61
C ALA A 198 -27.53 -0.02 -22.92
N PHE A 199 -26.85 1.12 -22.76
CA PHE A 199 -27.37 2.43 -23.14
C PHE A 199 -27.59 2.57 -24.65
N GLN A 200 -26.74 1.99 -25.51
CA GLN A 200 -27.00 1.97 -26.95
C GLN A 200 -28.26 1.15 -27.26
N VAL A 201 -28.41 -0.04 -26.70
CA VAL A 201 -29.62 -0.87 -26.89
C VAL A 201 -30.89 -0.15 -26.41
N GLU A 202 -30.85 0.54 -25.26
CA GLU A 202 -31.99 1.33 -24.78
C GLU A 202 -32.30 2.51 -25.71
N ARG A 203 -31.27 3.23 -26.18
CA ARG A 203 -31.41 4.36 -27.11
C ARG A 203 -31.98 3.92 -28.45
N ASP A 204 -31.49 2.82 -29.01
CA ASP A 204 -31.95 2.27 -30.28
C ASP A 204 -33.40 1.78 -30.14
N THR A 205 -33.73 1.07 -29.04
CA THR A 205 -35.13 0.68 -28.71
C THR A 205 -36.06 1.89 -28.55
N ALA A 206 -35.58 2.98 -27.94
CA ALA A 206 -36.34 4.23 -27.80
C ALA A 206 -36.55 4.91 -29.15
N ASN A 207 -35.56 4.87 -30.05
CA ASN A 207 -35.66 5.38 -31.40
C ASN A 207 -36.66 4.56 -32.24
N GLU A 208 -36.59 3.23 -32.21
CA GLU A 208 -37.58 2.34 -32.86
C GLU A 208 -39.01 2.64 -32.38
N ARG A 209 -39.21 2.83 -31.07
CA ARG A 209 -40.52 3.21 -30.49
C ARG A 209 -41.00 4.57 -30.99
N LEU A 210 -40.10 5.54 -31.15
CA LEU A 210 -40.39 6.87 -31.66
C LEU A 210 -40.75 6.83 -33.14
N GLU A 211 -39.98 6.12 -33.96
CA GLU A 211 -40.27 5.89 -35.39
C GLU A 211 -41.61 5.17 -35.58
N ALA A 212 -41.88 4.11 -34.79
CA ALA A 212 -43.16 3.40 -34.81
C ALA A 212 -44.34 4.24 -34.28
N ALA A 213 -44.10 5.23 -33.42
CA ALA A 213 -45.11 6.19 -33.00
C ALA A 213 -45.36 7.26 -34.09
N GLN A 214 -44.31 7.77 -34.74
CA GLN A 214 -44.42 8.69 -35.87
C GLN A 214 -45.14 8.05 -37.06
N ALA A 215 -44.81 6.80 -37.41
CA ALA A 215 -45.48 6.05 -38.47
C ALA A 215 -46.98 5.87 -38.20
N ARG A 216 -47.35 5.50 -36.95
CA ARG A 216 -48.76 5.42 -36.53
C ARG A 216 -49.46 6.77 -36.59
N MET A 217 -48.82 7.85 -36.11
CA MET A 217 -49.38 9.20 -36.17
C MET A 217 -49.62 9.65 -37.62
N LEU A 218 -48.71 9.36 -38.55
CA LEU A 218 -48.90 9.63 -39.97
C LEU A 218 -50.07 8.82 -40.55
N GLN A 219 -50.19 7.54 -40.20
CA GLN A 219 -51.32 6.69 -40.60
C GLN A 219 -52.67 7.18 -40.02
N GLU A 220 -52.68 7.65 -38.77
CA GLU A 220 -53.86 8.28 -38.14
C GLU A 220 -54.24 9.59 -38.85
N ILE A 221 -53.26 10.42 -39.22
CA ILE A 221 -53.50 11.64 -40.01
C ILE A 221 -54.07 11.31 -41.40
N ASP A 222 -53.53 10.31 -42.09
CA ASP A 222 -54.01 9.96 -43.43
C ASP A 222 -55.38 9.27 -43.40
N THR A 223 -55.65 8.41 -42.42
CA THR A 223 -57.01 7.85 -42.21
C THR A 223 -58.02 8.92 -41.79
N ALA A 224 -57.62 9.92 -40.99
CA ALA A 224 -58.46 11.07 -40.68
C ALA A 224 -58.73 11.94 -41.92
N ARG A 225 -57.73 12.18 -42.79
CA ARG A 225 -57.88 12.87 -44.08
C ARG A 225 -58.80 12.11 -45.03
N GLU A 226 -58.70 10.78 -45.10
CA GLU A 226 -59.64 9.96 -45.87
C GLU A 226 -61.05 10.03 -45.30
N GLY A 227 -61.19 9.95 -43.97
CA GLY A 227 -62.47 10.12 -43.26
C GLY A 227 -63.12 11.46 -43.58
N GLN A 228 -62.34 12.55 -43.52
CA GLN A 228 -62.76 13.90 -43.91
C GLN A 228 -63.20 13.93 -45.37
N ARG A 229 -62.40 13.44 -46.32
CA ARG A 229 -62.77 13.38 -47.76
C ARG A 229 -64.06 12.59 -47.99
N ARG A 230 -64.28 11.47 -47.28
CA ARG A 230 -65.51 10.68 -47.35
C ARG A 230 -66.70 11.46 -46.79
N ALA A 231 -66.53 12.17 -45.68
CA ALA A 231 -67.56 13.03 -45.09
C ALA A 231 -67.91 14.22 -46.01
N GLU A 232 -66.91 14.88 -46.60
CA GLU A 232 -67.10 15.94 -47.60
C GLU A 232 -67.87 15.41 -48.83
N GLN A 233 -67.51 14.24 -49.38
CA GLN A 233 -68.25 13.61 -50.46
C GLN A 233 -69.70 13.25 -50.06
N GLN A 234 -69.94 12.81 -48.83
CA GLN A 234 -71.29 12.57 -48.34
C GLN A 234 -72.09 13.88 -48.20
N MET A 235 -71.47 14.95 -47.69
CA MET A 235 -72.07 16.28 -47.61
C MET A 235 -72.42 16.86 -48.98
N VAL A 236 -71.58 16.66 -50.00
CA VAL A 236 -71.90 17.03 -51.39
C VAL A 236 -73.10 16.22 -51.88
N LYS A 237 -73.14 14.90 -51.67
CA LYS A 237 -74.29 14.05 -52.08
C LYS A 237 -75.60 14.38 -51.35
N THR A 238 -75.56 14.70 -50.06
CA THR A 238 -76.76 15.11 -49.31
C THR A 238 -77.22 16.50 -49.74
N ARG A 239 -76.29 17.41 -50.04
CA ARG A 239 -76.60 18.72 -50.63
C ARG A 239 -77.23 18.61 -52.01
N GLU A 240 -76.67 17.82 -52.92
CA GLU A 240 -77.29 17.53 -54.23
C GLU A 240 -78.70 16.94 -54.07
N ARG A 241 -78.89 16.02 -53.11
CA ARG A 241 -80.21 15.44 -52.82
C ARG A 241 -81.19 16.50 -52.31
N LEU A 242 -80.74 17.39 -51.42
CA LEU A 242 -81.54 18.51 -50.92
C LEU A 242 -81.90 19.47 -52.05
N GLU A 243 -80.96 19.81 -52.93
CA GLU A 243 -81.19 20.67 -54.10
C GLU A 243 -82.18 20.03 -55.08
N ARG A 244 -82.08 18.70 -55.36
CA ARG A 244 -83.10 17.95 -56.13
C ARG A 244 -84.48 17.95 -55.45
N GLN A 245 -84.53 17.80 -54.12
CA GLN A 245 -85.79 17.88 -53.37
C GLN A 245 -86.38 19.28 -53.36
N GLN A 246 -85.56 20.33 -53.31
CA GLN A 246 -86.00 21.72 -53.43
C GLN A 246 -86.53 22.03 -54.84
N ALA A 247 -85.87 21.52 -55.89
CA ALA A 247 -86.36 21.60 -57.26
C ALA A 247 -87.73 20.91 -57.43
N SER A 248 -87.85 19.66 -56.97
CA SER A 248 -89.13 18.92 -57.00
C SER A 248 -90.24 19.59 -56.18
N LEU A 249 -89.91 20.20 -55.03
CA LEU A 249 -90.87 21.02 -54.26
C LEU A 249 -91.23 22.34 -54.98
N ALA A 250 -90.35 22.90 -55.81
CA ALA A 250 -90.66 24.05 -56.64
C ALA A 250 -91.60 23.66 -57.80
N GLU A 251 -91.32 22.53 -58.47
CA GLU A 251 -92.18 21.93 -59.50
C GLU A 251 -93.59 21.67 -58.94
N LEU A 252 -93.71 20.93 -57.84
CA LEU A 252 -94.98 20.67 -57.14
C LEU A 252 -95.72 21.96 -56.72
N ARG A 253 -95.00 23.03 -56.36
CA ARG A 253 -95.61 24.34 -56.08
C ARG A 253 -96.14 25.01 -57.35
N THR A 254 -95.46 24.86 -58.50
CA THR A 254 -95.96 25.36 -59.78
C THR A 254 -97.17 24.57 -60.27
N GLU A 255 -97.18 23.25 -60.11
CA GLU A 255 -98.32 22.36 -60.42
C GLU A 255 -99.52 22.65 -59.52
N ALA A 256 -99.33 22.75 -58.20
CA ALA A 256 -100.39 23.17 -57.27
C ALA A 256 -100.88 24.59 -57.58
N GLY A 257 -100.00 25.47 -58.06
CA GLY A 257 -100.37 26.79 -58.58
C GLY A 257 -101.24 26.69 -59.84
N HIS A 258 -100.95 25.78 -60.77
CA HIS A 258 -101.79 25.50 -61.93
C HIS A 258 -103.15 24.93 -61.54
N HIS A 259 -103.21 23.88 -60.71
CA HIS A 259 -104.48 23.29 -60.29
C HIS A 259 -105.37 24.28 -59.51
N ARG A 260 -104.79 25.20 -58.73
CA ARG A 260 -105.58 26.29 -58.11
C ARG A 260 -106.19 27.25 -59.13
N ARG A 261 -105.49 27.55 -60.23
CA ARG A 261 -106.04 28.35 -61.34
C ARG A 261 -107.14 27.58 -62.07
N GLU A 262 -106.93 26.29 -62.36
CA GLU A 262 -107.96 25.44 -62.97
C GLU A 262 -109.22 25.30 -62.11
N LEU A 263 -109.08 25.23 -60.78
CA LEU A 263 -110.19 25.23 -59.85
C LEU A 263 -110.93 26.57 -59.85
N ALA A 264 -110.22 27.70 -59.79
CA ALA A 264 -110.84 29.03 -59.92
C ALA A 264 -111.54 29.24 -61.27
N GLU A 265 -111.00 28.69 -62.38
CA GLU A 265 -111.67 28.66 -63.68
C GLU A 265 -112.92 27.76 -63.68
N ARG A 266 -112.91 26.64 -62.96
CA ARG A 266 -114.11 25.80 -62.80
C ARG A 266 -115.16 26.48 -61.93
N ASP A 267 -114.77 27.12 -60.83
CA ASP A 267 -115.69 27.84 -59.93
C ASP A 267 -116.32 29.05 -60.62
N THR A 268 -115.56 29.80 -61.42
CA THR A 268 -116.11 30.91 -62.23
C THR A 268 -117.08 30.40 -63.32
N ARG A 269 -116.79 29.26 -63.96
CA ARG A 269 -117.74 28.59 -64.88
C ARG A 269 -119.00 28.09 -64.16
N LEU A 270 -118.87 27.56 -62.94
CA LEU A 270 -120.01 27.15 -62.11
C LEU A 270 -120.86 28.35 -61.68
N GLY A 271 -120.24 29.48 -61.31
CA GLY A 271 -120.93 30.73 -61.02
C GLY A 271 -121.73 31.26 -62.23
N ALA A 272 -121.15 31.20 -63.43
CA ALA A 272 -121.85 31.57 -64.67
C ALA A 272 -123.04 30.64 -64.97
N LEU A 273 -122.89 29.32 -64.73
CA LEU A 273 -123.99 28.36 -64.87
C LEU A 273 -125.11 28.60 -63.84
N ALA A 274 -124.76 28.93 -62.59
CA ALA A 274 -125.74 29.25 -61.55
C ALA A 274 -126.56 30.51 -61.89
N ALA A 275 -125.93 31.54 -62.46
CA ALA A 275 -126.64 32.72 -62.95
C ALA A 275 -127.63 32.38 -64.08
N ALA A 276 -127.21 31.56 -65.05
CA ALA A 276 -128.09 31.11 -66.14
C ALA A 276 -129.29 30.27 -65.65
N VAL A 277 -129.13 29.48 -64.58
CA VAL A 277 -130.24 28.76 -63.94
C VAL A 277 -131.20 29.73 -63.23
N ALA A 278 -130.68 30.75 -62.54
CA ALA A 278 -131.51 31.77 -61.90
C ALA A 278 -132.36 32.57 -62.91
N ASP A 279 -131.78 32.93 -64.06
CA ASP A 279 -132.52 33.60 -65.15
C ASP A 279 -133.60 32.70 -65.77
N ARG A 280 -133.31 31.40 -65.94
CA ARG A 280 -134.32 30.41 -66.37
C ARG A 280 -135.49 30.33 -65.39
N ASP A 281 -135.21 30.29 -64.09
CA ASP A 281 -136.24 30.15 -63.07
C ASP A 281 -137.08 31.42 -62.93
N ARG A 282 -136.47 32.59 -63.15
CA ARG A 282 -137.18 33.88 -63.28
C ARG A 282 -138.13 33.88 -64.47
N MET A 283 -137.65 33.46 -65.65
CA MET A 283 -138.47 33.31 -66.85
C MET A 283 -139.64 32.32 -66.64
N ALA A 284 -139.43 31.23 -65.90
CA ALA A 284 -140.47 30.26 -65.57
C ALA A 284 -141.57 30.87 -64.67
N ILE A 285 -141.21 31.73 -63.72
CA ILE A 285 -142.17 32.46 -62.86
C ILE A 285 -142.99 33.46 -63.67
N GLU A 286 -142.36 34.20 -64.59
CA GLU A 286 -143.05 35.14 -65.49
C GLU A 286 -144.02 34.42 -66.44
N LEU A 287 -143.64 33.24 -66.95
CA LEU A 287 -144.50 32.40 -67.80
C LEU A 287 -145.68 31.79 -67.01
N ALA A 288 -145.48 31.46 -65.74
CA ALA A 288 -146.56 31.02 -64.85
C ALA A 288 -147.56 32.16 -64.54
N ALA A 289 -147.07 33.37 -64.30
CA ALA A 289 -147.92 34.55 -64.09
C ALA A 289 -148.77 34.88 -65.34
N ALA A 290 -148.19 34.80 -66.54
CA ALA A 290 -148.91 35.00 -67.80
C ALA A 290 -150.02 33.94 -68.03
N ARG A 291 -149.79 32.68 -67.63
CA ARG A 291 -150.82 31.63 -67.70
C ARG A 291 -151.98 31.88 -66.73
N GLY A 292 -151.70 32.30 -65.50
CA GLY A 292 -152.75 32.64 -64.52
C GLY A 292 -153.67 33.79 -64.97
N GLN A 293 -153.13 34.77 -65.71
CA GLN A 293 -153.93 35.85 -66.30
C GLN A 293 -154.88 35.35 -67.41
N LEU A 294 -154.50 34.32 -68.17
CA LEU A 294 -155.32 33.75 -69.24
C LEU A 294 -156.47 32.88 -68.68
N GLU A 295 -156.25 32.10 -67.62
CA GLU A 295 -157.33 31.34 -66.95
C GLU A 295 -158.37 32.27 -66.29
N GLY A 296 -157.93 33.41 -65.74
CA GLY A 296 -158.83 34.44 -65.20
C GLY A 296 -159.77 35.05 -66.26
N LEU A 297 -159.30 35.21 -67.51
CA LEU A 297 -160.13 35.66 -68.63
C LEU A 297 -161.11 34.58 -69.10
N GLY A 298 -160.70 33.32 -69.14
CA GLY A 298 -161.56 32.19 -69.54
C GLY A 298 -162.75 31.97 -68.61
N THR A 299 -162.54 32.08 -67.29
CA THR A 299 -163.61 31.93 -66.29
C THR A 299 -164.61 33.10 -66.32
N ALA A 300 -164.17 34.31 -66.65
CA ALA A 300 -165.06 35.45 -66.84
C ALA A 300 -166.04 35.26 -68.02
N MET A 301 -165.56 34.73 -69.15
CA MET A 301 -166.40 34.43 -70.34
C MET A 301 -167.52 33.42 -70.04
N GLN A 302 -167.21 32.31 -69.37
CA GLN A 302 -168.20 31.27 -69.06
C GLN A 302 -169.33 31.77 -68.13
N SER A 303 -169.05 32.78 -67.30
CA SER A 303 -170.05 33.44 -66.45
C SER A 303 -171.01 34.36 -67.21
N LEU A 304 -170.62 34.83 -68.40
CA LEU A 304 -171.47 35.62 -69.30
C LEU A 304 -172.36 34.71 -70.17
N GLU A 305 -171.83 33.61 -70.69
CA GLU A 305 -172.62 32.61 -71.45
C GLU A 305 -173.78 32.04 -70.62
N THR A 306 -173.52 31.66 -69.36
CA THR A 306 -174.56 31.11 -68.48
C THR A 306 -175.68 32.12 -68.15
N ARG A 307 -175.39 33.43 -68.19
CA ARG A 307 -176.43 34.47 -68.04
C ARG A 307 -177.27 34.67 -69.31
N ALA A 308 -176.70 34.47 -70.49
CA ALA A 308 -177.44 34.54 -71.76
C ALA A 308 -178.46 33.41 -71.89
N ILE A 309 -178.04 32.16 -71.65
CA ILE A 309 -178.90 30.95 -71.74
C ILE A 309 -180.10 31.02 -70.78
N THR A 310 -179.92 31.65 -69.62
CA THR A 310 -180.99 31.81 -68.61
C THR A 310 -182.02 32.90 -68.99
N ALA A 311 -181.70 33.78 -69.95
CA ALA A 311 -182.65 34.77 -70.47
C ALA A 311 -183.53 34.18 -71.59
N GLU A 312 -182.98 33.35 -72.48
CA GLU A 312 -183.71 32.75 -73.61
C GLU A 312 -184.80 31.76 -73.16
N SER A 313 -184.49 30.91 -72.17
CA SER A 313 -185.46 29.96 -71.60
C SER A 313 -186.70 30.62 -70.99
N ARG A 314 -186.62 31.91 -70.61
CA ARG A 314 -187.72 32.68 -70.02
C ARG A 314 -188.72 33.23 -71.04
N ILE A 315 -188.36 33.22 -72.34
CA ILE A 315 -189.21 33.68 -73.45
C ILE A 315 -189.96 32.50 -74.07
N SER A 316 -189.31 31.33 -74.20
CA SER A 316 -189.90 30.14 -74.82
C SER A 316 -191.13 29.60 -74.05
N THR A 317 -191.19 29.76 -72.72
CA THR A 317 -192.29 29.23 -71.89
C THR A 317 -193.56 30.10 -71.88
N LEU A 318 -193.59 31.23 -72.60
CA LEU A 318 -194.76 32.13 -72.66
C LEU A 318 -195.58 32.01 -73.95
N LEU A 319 -195.14 31.20 -74.92
CA LEU A 319 -195.75 31.13 -76.27
C LEU A 319 -196.53 29.84 -76.57
N ASP A 320 -196.14 28.70 -75.98
CA ASP A 320 -196.76 27.42 -76.31
C ASP A 320 -197.94 27.05 -75.40
N GLU A 321 -199.14 27.15 -75.99
CA GLU A 321 -200.34 26.32 -75.73
C GLU A 321 -201.03 26.49 -74.36
N ARG A 322 -202.19 27.14 -74.19
CA ARG A 322 -203.24 27.69 -75.08
C ARG A 322 -204.09 26.71 -75.93
N LYS A 323 -203.87 25.39 -75.90
CA LYS A 323 -204.81 24.35 -76.39
C LYS A 323 -204.80 23.11 -75.45
N SER A 324 -205.87 22.30 -75.44
CA SER A 324 -206.32 21.42 -74.33
C SER A 324 -206.73 20.00 -74.83
N PRO A 325 -207.21 19.00 -74.03
CA PRO A 325 -207.19 18.76 -72.56
C PRO A 325 -207.00 17.29 -72.04
N ALA A 326 -206.80 17.13 -70.69
CA ALA A 326 -207.15 15.99 -69.77
C ALA A 326 -206.43 14.61 -69.88
N THR A 327 -206.01 13.83 -68.84
CA THR A 327 -205.94 13.85 -67.32
C THR A 327 -205.16 12.55 -66.83
N PRO A 328 -205.08 12.09 -65.55
CA PRO A 328 -204.72 12.66 -64.22
C PRO A 328 -203.74 11.79 -63.32
N ARG A 329 -203.40 12.23 -62.08
CA ARG A 329 -202.81 11.49 -60.90
C ARG A 329 -201.32 11.00 -60.99
N LYS A 330 -200.45 10.94 -59.95
CA LYS A 330 -200.43 11.37 -58.50
C LYS A 330 -199.02 11.18 -57.84
N LYS A 331 -198.57 12.07 -56.89
CA LYS A 331 -197.56 11.86 -55.78
C LYS A 331 -196.05 11.60 -56.16
N GLN A 332 -194.98 11.84 -55.35
CA GLN A 332 -194.75 12.27 -53.93
C GLN A 332 -193.28 12.77 -53.64
N GLY A 333 -193.02 13.47 -52.51
CA GLY A 333 -191.68 13.65 -51.83
C GLY A 333 -191.00 15.02 -52.06
N LYS A 334 -190.49 15.83 -51.10
CA LYS A 334 -189.86 15.69 -49.75
C LYS A 334 -188.54 14.88 -49.77
N LYS A 335 -187.43 15.32 -49.14
CA LYS A 335 -187.23 16.31 -48.05
C LYS A 335 -186.33 17.48 -48.46
#